data_AF-A0A517ZJ42-F1
#
_entry.id   AF-A0A517ZJ42-F1
#
_cell.length_a   1.000
_cell.length_b   1.000
_cell.length_c   1.000
_cell.angle_alpha   90.00
_cell.angle_beta   90.00
_cell.angle_gamma   90.00
#
_symmetry.space_group_name_H-M   'P 1'
#
loop_
_entity.id
_entity.type
_entity.pdbx_description
1 polymer ?
#
loop_
_entity_poly.entity_id
_entity_poly.type
_entity_poly.pdbx_seq_one_letter_code
_entity_poly.pdbx_strand_id
1 'polypeptide(L)'
;MEVLRVHVIDHVRKYLYMRYTDPLTGQQVSRSTGETERKAADRTTAKWEAELQQGRYSKPHTISWQKFRRRFEDEKLLGLSDNYASNMNHIQKVGIKRLADIDAAAVSKFQSRLRRPGCRRRR
;
A
#
# COMPACT_ATOMS: atom_id res chain seq x y z
N MET A 1 -20.67 8.02 10.38
CA MET A 1 -19.19 7.97 10.26
C MET A 1 -18.68 7.29 11.50
N GLU A 2 -18.04 6.13 11.36
CA GLU A 2 -17.47 5.43 12.52
C GLU A 2 -16.17 6.11 12.94
N VAL A 3 -16.03 6.33 14.25
CA VAL A 3 -14.86 7.00 14.82
C VAL A 3 -13.76 5.96 15.03
N LEU A 4 -12.66 6.08 14.28
CA LEU A 4 -11.48 5.22 14.42
C LEU A 4 -10.76 5.57 15.73
N ARG A 5 -11.00 4.80 16.79
CA ARG A 5 -10.32 5.00 18.09
C ARG A 5 -9.01 4.21 18.15
N VAL A 6 -7.95 4.90 18.57
CA VAL A 6 -6.64 4.29 18.80
C VAL A 6 -6.41 4.13 20.31
N HIS A 7 -5.96 2.94 20.72
CA HIS A 7 -5.65 2.62 22.12
C HIS A 7 -4.15 2.39 22.32
N VAL A 8 -3.59 2.94 23.40
CA VAL A 8 -2.23 2.62 23.84
C VAL A 8 -2.25 1.31 24.63
N ILE A 9 -1.39 0.38 24.23
CA ILE A 9 -1.22 -0.94 24.85
C ILE A 9 0.24 -1.06 25.29
N ASP A 10 0.43 -1.51 26.52
CA ASP A 10 1.74 -1.95 27.00
C ASP A 10 1.96 -3.42 26.61
N HIS A 11 3.10 -3.72 26.01
CA HIS A 11 3.45 -5.05 25.55
C HIS A 11 4.61 -5.68 26.34
N VAL A 12 4.87 -5.21 27.57
CA VAL A 12 6.03 -5.63 28.39
C VAL A 12 7.32 -5.53 27.57
N ARG A 13 7.42 -4.47 26.77
CA ARG A 13 8.53 -4.18 25.85
C ARG A 13 9.06 -2.78 26.13
N LYS A 14 10.23 -2.47 25.57
CA LYS A 14 10.92 -1.19 25.77
C LYS A 14 10.07 0.04 25.41
N TYR A 15 9.15 -0.07 24.45
CA TYR A 15 8.32 1.02 23.97
C TYR A 15 6.84 0.67 24.05
N LEU A 16 6.01 1.68 24.30
CA LEU A 16 4.56 1.57 24.24
C LEU A 16 4.10 1.33 22.79
N TYR A 17 2.95 0.67 22.65
CA TYR A 17 2.35 0.40 21.34
C TYR A 17 1.00 1.08 21.26
N MET A 18 0.60 1.43 20.05
CA MET A 18 -0.73 1.95 19.74
C MET A 18 -1.43 0.98 18.79
N ARG A 19 -2.70 0.69 19.04
CA ARG A 19 -3.52 -0.24 18.28
C ARG A 19 -4.85 0.42 17.91
N TYR A 20 -5.26 0.28 16.66
CA TYR A 20 -6.64 0.56 16.26
C TYR A 20 -7.27 -0.68 15.62
N THR A 21 -8.59 -0.74 15.70
CA THR A 21 -9.39 -1.74 14.98
C THR A 21 -9.98 -1.04 13.77
N ASP A 22 -9.66 -1.55 12.58
CA ASP A 22 -10.27 -1.09 11.34
C ASP A 22 -11.74 -1.55 11.29
N PRO A 23 -12.72 -0.64 11.24
CA PRO A 23 -14.13 -1.02 11.24
C PRO A 23 -14.56 -1.70 9.93
N LEU A 24 -13.87 -1.45 8.81
CA LEU A 24 -14.21 -2.02 7.51
C LEU A 24 -13.75 -3.48 7.39
N THR A 25 -12.60 -3.80 7.99
CA THR A 25 -11.97 -5.13 7.85
C THR A 25 -11.96 -5.96 9.13
N GLY A 26 -12.31 -5.35 10.28
CA GLY A 26 -12.18 -5.96 11.60
C GLY A 26 -10.73 -6.23 12.01
N GLN A 27 -9.74 -5.84 11.20
CA GLN A 27 -8.34 -6.13 11.47
C GLN A 27 -7.79 -5.19 12.53
N GLN A 28 -7.04 -5.75 13.47
CA GLN A 28 -6.26 -4.97 14.42
C GLN A 28 -4.93 -4.59 13.80
N VAL A 29 -4.64 -3.29 13.75
CA VAL A 29 -3.36 -2.77 13.30
C VAL A 29 -2.64 -2.17 14.48
N SER A 30 -1.51 -2.79 14.82
CA SER A 30 -0.61 -2.33 15.87
C SER A 30 0.61 -1.62 15.29
N ARG A 31 1.01 -0.51 15.90
CA ARG A 31 2.22 0.25 15.57
C ARG A 31 2.93 0.65 16.86
N SER A 32 4.26 0.62 16.87
CA SER A 32 5.02 1.11 18.02
C SER A 32 4.93 2.63 18.10
N THR A 33 4.71 3.19 19.29
CA THR A 33 4.80 4.64 19.48
C THR A 33 6.25 5.12 19.47
N GLY A 34 7.21 4.24 19.78
CA GLY A 34 8.62 4.60 19.93
C GLY A 34 8.93 5.31 21.25
N GLU A 35 7.92 5.49 22.10
CA GLU A 35 7.99 6.24 23.34
C GLU A 35 7.87 5.30 24.55
N THR A 36 8.58 5.63 25.63
CA THR A 36 8.52 4.90 26.90
C THR A 36 7.57 5.57 27.90
N GLU A 37 7.35 6.88 27.76
CA GLU A 37 6.47 7.65 28.63
C GLU A 37 5.04 7.70 28.08
N ARG A 38 4.06 7.46 28.95
CA ARG A 38 2.63 7.41 28.59
C ARG A 38 2.12 8.72 27.99
N LYS A 39 2.52 9.88 28.54
CA LYS A 39 2.16 11.20 28.01
C LYS A 39 2.68 11.44 26.59
N ALA A 40 3.90 10.99 26.29
CA ALA A 40 4.48 11.12 24.95
C ALA A 40 3.76 10.17 23.97
N ALA A 41 3.47 8.93 24.40
CA ALA A 41 2.68 7.99 23.64
C ALA A 41 1.26 8.50 23.32
N ASP A 42 0.58 9.17 24.26
CA ASP A 42 -0.76 9.73 24.05
C ASP A 42 -0.77 10.82 22.97
N ARG A 43 0.26 11.68 22.92
CA ARG A 43 0.40 12.70 21.85
C ARG A 43 0.59 12.06 20.48
N THR A 44 1.46 11.06 20.39
CA THR A 44 1.71 10.31 19.15
C THR A 44 0.46 9.56 18.70
N THR A 45 -0.30 9.02 19.65
CA THR A 45 -1.57 8.34 19.41
C THR A 45 -2.62 9.29 18.87
N ALA A 46 -2.81 10.46 19.48
CA ALA A 46 -3.75 11.47 19.02
C ALA A 46 -3.42 11.99 17.61
N LYS A 47 -2.13 12.17 17.31
CA LYS A 47 -1.68 12.52 15.96
C LYS A 47 -2.03 11.42 14.95
N TRP A 48 -1.79 10.16 15.31
CA TRP A 48 -2.09 9.04 14.43
C TRP A 48 -3.59 8.84 14.21
N GLU A 49 -4.40 9.04 15.25
CA GLU A 49 -5.86 9.05 15.15
C GLU A 49 -6.34 10.14 14.18
N ALA A 50 -5.80 11.36 14.28
CA ALA A 50 -6.12 12.44 13.35
C ALA A 50 -5.71 12.11 11.89
N GLU A 51 -4.55 11.47 11.68
CA GLU A 51 -4.11 11.03 10.35
C GLU A 51 -5.01 9.95 9.74
N LEU A 52 -5.50 9.02 10.57
CA LEU A 52 -6.46 7.98 10.18
C LEU A 52 -7.82 8.60 9.83
N GLN A 53 -8.31 9.53 10.65
CA GLN A 53 -9.60 10.18 10.44
C GLN A 53 -9.62 11.08 9.19
N GLN A 54 -8.50 11.71 8.86
CA GLN A 54 -8.34 12.50 7.63
C GLN A 54 -8.21 11.64 6.36
N GLY A 55 -8.22 10.30 6.48
CA GLY A 55 -8.09 9.39 5.34
C GLY A 55 -6.72 9.41 4.66
N ARG A 56 -5.72 10.08 5.24
CA ARG A 56 -4.34 10.14 4.69
C ARG A 56 -3.60 8.82 4.87
N TYR A 57 -4.04 7.99 5.81
CA TYR A 57 -3.43 6.70 6.07
C TYR A 57 -4.15 5.59 5.27
N SER A 58 -3.79 5.43 4.00
CA SER A 58 -4.07 4.18 3.29
C SER A 58 -2.99 3.16 3.65
N LYS A 59 -3.39 2.08 4.33
CA LYS A 59 -2.50 0.93 4.57
C LYS A 59 -1.94 0.50 3.21
N PRO A 60 -0.61 0.45 3.01
CA PRO A 60 -0.07 0.01 1.73
C PRO A 60 -0.60 -1.39 1.47
N HIS A 61 -1.38 -1.54 0.40
CA HIS A 61 -1.96 -2.82 0.06
C HIS A 61 -0.81 -3.82 -0.13
N THR A 62 -0.70 -4.78 0.79
CA THR A 62 0.28 -5.87 0.76
C THR A 62 -0.03 -6.91 -0.32
N ILE A 63 -0.90 -6.58 -1.28
CA ILE A 63 -1.14 -7.45 -2.41
C ILE A 63 0.11 -7.44 -3.30
N SER A 64 0.65 -8.65 -3.52
CA SER A 64 1.74 -8.83 -4.47
C SER A 64 1.22 -8.54 -5.88
N TRP A 65 2.11 -8.04 -6.73
CA TRP A 65 1.78 -7.78 -8.13
C TRP A 65 1.21 -9.02 -8.84
N GLN A 66 1.75 -10.21 -8.53
CA GLN A 66 1.27 -11.48 -9.06
C GLN A 66 -0.17 -11.79 -8.63
N LYS A 67 -0.52 -11.55 -7.36
CA LYS A 67 -1.87 -11.79 -6.85
C LYS A 67 -2.88 -10.80 -7.43
N PHE A 68 -2.48 -9.55 -7.63
CA PHE A 68 -3.28 -8.56 -8.36
C PHE A 68 -3.51 -9.00 -9.81
N ARG A 69 -2.45 -9.38 -10.52
CA ARG A 69 -2.53 -9.83 -11.91
C ARG A 69 -3.49 -10.99 -12.06
N ARG A 70 -3.36 -12.05 -11.26
CA ARG A 70 -4.25 -13.22 -11.35
C ARG A 70 -5.72 -12.83 -11.12
N ARG A 71 -6.00 -11.96 -10.14
CA ARG A 71 -7.37 -11.42 -9.95
C ARG A 71 -7.86 -10.61 -11.13
N PHE A 72 -7.00 -9.77 -11.72
CA PHE A 72 -7.36 -8.98 -12.89
C PHE A 72 -7.61 -9.86 -14.12
N GLU A 73 -6.80 -10.91 -14.29
CA GLU A 73 -6.96 -11.93 -15.32
C GLU A 73 -8.32 -12.63 -15.16
N ASP A 74 -8.63 -13.10 -13.94
CA ASP A 74 -9.88 -13.81 -13.64
C ASP A 74 -11.13 -12.90 -13.73
N GLU A 75 -11.06 -11.64 -13.27
CA GLU A 75 -12.23 -10.75 -13.17
C GLU A 75 -12.48 -9.87 -14.41
N LYS A 76 -11.43 -9.47 -15.13
CA LYS A 76 -11.50 -8.41 -16.15
C LYS A 76 -11.03 -8.84 -17.53
N LEU A 77 -10.20 -9.88 -17.64
CA LEU A 77 -9.61 -10.27 -18.92
C LEU A 77 -10.58 -11.07 -19.80
N LEU A 78 -11.62 -11.66 -19.21
CA LEU A 78 -12.74 -12.27 -19.96
C LEU A 78 -13.46 -11.28 -20.91
N GLY A 79 -13.30 -9.96 -20.71
CA GLY A 79 -13.90 -8.92 -21.55
C GLY A 79 -12.90 -7.96 -22.20
N LEU A 80 -11.59 -8.20 -22.07
CA LEU A 80 -10.54 -7.33 -22.61
C LEU A 80 -9.70 -8.06 -23.67
N SER A 81 -9.08 -7.30 -24.58
CA SER A 81 -8.22 -7.89 -25.62
C SER A 81 -6.90 -8.43 -25.07
N ASP A 82 -6.31 -9.42 -25.75
CA ASP A 82 -5.02 -10.04 -25.41
C ASP A 82 -3.85 -9.06 -25.25
N ASN A 83 -3.97 -7.87 -25.84
CA ASN A 83 -2.96 -6.81 -25.73
C ASN A 83 -2.74 -6.36 -24.28
N TYR A 84 -3.76 -6.49 -23.41
CA TYR A 84 -3.64 -6.12 -22.01
C TYR A 84 -2.72 -7.07 -21.22
N ALA A 85 -2.77 -8.38 -21.50
CA ALA A 85 -1.84 -9.35 -20.91
C ALA A 85 -0.38 -9.05 -21.31
N SER A 86 -0.17 -8.68 -22.57
CA SER A 86 1.16 -8.28 -23.07
C SER A 86 1.67 -7.00 -22.40
N ASN A 87 0.83 -6.00 -22.22
CA ASN A 87 1.18 -4.77 -21.50
C ASN A 87 1.51 -5.03 -20.02
N MET A 88 0.79 -5.92 -19.36
CA MET A 88 1.09 -6.32 -17.98
C MET A 88 2.45 -7.02 -17.85
N ASN A 89 2.85 -7.83 -18.83
CA ASN A 89 4.19 -8.42 -18.89
C ASN A 89 5.28 -7.34 -18.96
N HIS A 90 5.05 -6.25 -19.70
CA HIS A 90 6.00 -5.14 -19.78
C HIS A 90 6.13 -4.37 -18.46
N ILE A 91 5.03 -4.18 -17.74
CA ILE A 91 5.04 -3.55 -16.41
C ILE A 91 5.78 -4.44 -15.40
N GLN A 92 5.60 -5.77 -15.46
CA GLN A 92 6.32 -6.70 -14.59
C GLN A 92 7.84 -6.62 -14.75
N LYS A 93 8.35 -6.36 -15.98
CA LYS A 93 9.80 -6.17 -16.24
C LYS A 93 10.41 -4.95 -15.53
N VAL A 94 9.59 -4.05 -14.98
CA VAL A 94 10.07 -2.90 -14.19
C VAL A 94 10.56 -3.34 -12.80
N GLY A 95 10.28 -4.58 -12.37
CA GLY A 95 10.75 -5.15 -11.11
C GLY A 95 9.86 -4.82 -9.91
N ILE A 96 8.59 -4.52 -10.15
CA ILE A 96 7.60 -4.19 -9.12
C ILE A 96 7.20 -5.47 -8.38
N LYS A 97 7.30 -5.46 -7.04
CA LYS A 97 6.97 -6.63 -6.20
C LYS A 97 5.58 -6.49 -5.57
N ARG A 98 5.18 -5.29 -5.19
CA ARG A 98 3.88 -4.99 -4.57
C ARG A 98 3.12 -3.95 -5.39
N LEU A 99 1.79 -4.00 -5.35
CA LEU A 99 0.97 -3.00 -6.04
C LEU A 99 1.25 -1.58 -5.52
N ALA A 100 1.55 -1.44 -4.22
CA ALA A 100 1.93 -0.18 -3.59
C ALA A 100 3.24 0.42 -4.14
N ASP A 101 4.08 -0.37 -4.83
CA ASP A 101 5.31 0.15 -5.44
C ASP A 101 5.03 0.86 -6.79
N ILE A 102 3.79 0.81 -7.29
CA ILE A 102 3.35 1.52 -8.49
C ILE A 102 2.92 2.93 -8.10
N ASP A 103 3.91 3.78 -7.87
CA ASP A 103 3.74 5.21 -7.71
C ASP A 103 3.96 5.96 -9.04
N ALA A 104 3.55 7.22 -9.14
CA ALA A 104 3.79 8.11 -10.26
C ALA A 104 5.27 8.15 -10.68
N ALA A 105 6.20 8.02 -9.73
CA ALA A 105 7.63 7.88 -9.99
C ALA A 105 7.98 6.59 -10.75
N ALA A 106 7.36 5.45 -10.39
CA ALA A 106 7.56 4.17 -11.07
C ALA A 106 7.01 4.20 -12.50
N VAL A 107 5.84 4.82 -12.70
CA VAL A 107 5.24 5.04 -14.03
C VAL A 107 6.11 5.94 -14.89
N SER A 108 6.62 7.04 -14.34
CA SER A 108 7.51 7.96 -15.06
C SER A 108 8.82 7.28 -15.48
N LYS A 109 9.37 6.42 -14.62
CA LYS A 109 10.56 5.59 -14.92
C LYS A 109 10.28 4.59 -16.03
N PHE A 110 9.10 3.97 -16.03
CA PHE A 110 8.66 3.07 -17.09
C PHE A 110 8.51 3.79 -18.43
N GLN A 111 7.83 4.94 -18.45
CA GLN A 111 7.69 5.76 -19.65
C GLN A 111 9.05 6.21 -20.20
N SER A 112 9.96 6.64 -19.32
CA SER A 112 11.32 7.03 -19.70
C SER A 112 12.11 5.87 -20.31
N ARG A 113 11.94 4.64 -19.80
CA ARG A 113 12.55 3.43 -20.38
C ARG A 113 12.00 3.11 -21.77
N LEU A 114 10.69 3.26 -21.99
CA LEU A 114 10.06 3.04 -23.29
C LEU A 114 10.45 4.11 -24.33
N ARG A 115 10.72 5.35 -23.88
CA ARG A 115 11.16 6.46 -24.73
C ARG A 115 12.63 6.41 -25.12
N ARG A 116 13.45 5.57 -24.48
CA ARG A 116 14.87 5.43 -24.86
C ARG A 116 14.98 4.94 -26.30
N PRO A 117 15.84 5.57 -27.12
CA PRO A 117 16.01 5.21 -28.53
C PRO A 117 16.61 3.80 -28.60
N GLY A 118 15.76 2.82 -28.87
CA GLY A 118 16.11 1.39 -28.88
C GLY A 118 14.91 0.45 -28.72
N CYS A 119 13.78 0.92 -28.16
CA CYS A 119 12.53 0.15 -28.03
C CYS A 119 11.45 0.45 -29.09
N ARG A 120 11.79 1.12 -30.20
CA ARG A 120 10.91 1.10 -31.38
C ARG A 120 11.01 -0.28 -32.00
N ARG A 121 9.95 -1.09 -31.87
CA ARG A 121 9.74 -2.31 -32.68
C ARG A 121 10.22 -2.01 -34.10
N ARG A 122 11.31 -2.65 -34.53
CA ARG A 122 11.61 -2.75 -35.96
C ARG A 122 10.39 -3.44 -36.58
N ARG A 123 9.78 -2.76 -37.55
CA ARG A 123 8.79 -3.36 -38.45
C ARG A 123 9.46 -4.47 -39.24
#